data_AF-A0AA38FJ76-F1
#
_entry.id   AF-A0AA38FJ76-F1
#
_cell.length_a   1.000
_cell.length_b   1.000
_cell.length_c   1.000
_cell.angle_alpha   90.00
_cell.angle_beta   90.00
_cell.angle_gamma   90.00
#
_symmetry.space_group_name_H-M   'P 1'
#
loop_
_entity.id
_entity.type
_entity.pdbx_description
1 polymer ?
#
loop_
_entity_poly.entity_id
_entity_poly.type
_entity_poly.pdbx_seq_one_letter_code
_entity_poly.pdbx_strand_id
1 'polypeptide(L)'
;MGGVILRIWSVVFAVSFMCGTGWYCCVAEQGTATFYTPPYVPSSCYGNDPGQFPAGNLFAAASDAIWDNRAACGRQYRISCTSATNQGVPMPCKSGSIVVKIVDYCPSGCRGTFDLSADAFADIADPDAGKVNIDYE
;
A
#
# COMPACT_ATOMS: atom_id res chain seq x y z
N MET A 1 -48.46 50.79 -28.67
CA MET A 1 -47.42 51.56 -27.96
C MET A 1 -47.22 50.84 -26.63
N GLY A 2 -46.19 50.08 -26.31
CA GLY A 2 -44.81 49.96 -26.78
C GLY A 2 -43.98 49.65 -25.52
N GLY A 3 -43.28 48.50 -25.48
CA GLY A 3 -42.28 48.12 -24.45
C GLY A 3 -42.83 47.86 -23.04
N VAL A 4 -42.29 46.97 -22.20
CA VAL A 4 -40.90 46.52 -22.07
C VAL A 4 -40.89 45.03 -21.69
N ILE A 5 -40.02 44.29 -22.38
CA ILE A 5 -39.62 42.92 -22.11
C ILE A 5 -38.60 42.93 -20.97
N LEU A 6 -38.79 42.14 -19.91
CA LEU A 6 -37.68 41.72 -19.05
C LEU A 6 -37.79 40.20 -18.81
N ARG A 7 -37.03 39.44 -19.60
CA ARG A 7 -36.78 38.02 -19.39
C ARG A 7 -35.68 37.90 -18.34
N ILE A 8 -35.95 37.26 -17.21
CA ILE A 8 -34.91 36.77 -16.31
C ILE A 8 -35.09 35.25 -16.19
N TRP A 9 -34.04 34.57 -16.60
CA TRP A 9 -33.96 33.13 -16.81
C TRP A 9 -33.83 32.36 -15.49
N SER A 10 -34.41 31.17 -15.48
CA SER A 10 -33.84 29.93 -14.93
C SER A 10 -33.14 30.03 -13.57
N VAL A 11 -33.87 29.77 -12.48
CA VAL A 11 -33.25 29.33 -11.22
C VAL A 11 -32.91 27.86 -11.36
N VAL A 12 -31.76 27.56 -11.98
CA VAL A 12 -31.12 26.25 -11.83
C VAL A 12 -30.34 26.32 -10.52
N PHE A 13 -30.87 25.70 -9.47
CA PHE A 13 -30.10 25.41 -8.25
C PHE A 13 -29.02 24.39 -8.62
N ALA A 14 -27.88 24.87 -9.08
CA ALA A 14 -26.66 24.10 -9.08
C ALA A 14 -26.28 23.88 -7.61
N VAL A 15 -26.59 22.69 -7.07
CA VAL A 15 -25.95 22.21 -5.85
C VAL A 15 -24.49 22.02 -6.22
N SER A 16 -23.73 23.10 -6.03
CA SER A 16 -22.28 23.07 -6.06
C SER A 16 -21.85 22.14 -4.93
N PHE A 17 -21.52 20.89 -5.28
CA PHE A 17 -20.76 19.99 -4.42
C PHE A 17 -19.31 20.50 -4.37
N MET A 18 -19.16 21.69 -3.78
CA MET A 18 -17.90 22.26 -3.39
C MET A 18 -17.45 21.51 -2.14
N CYS A 19 -16.83 20.34 -2.33
CA CYS A 19 -15.86 19.83 -1.37
C CYS A 19 -14.62 20.74 -1.47
N GLY A 20 -14.79 22.00 -1.09
CA GLY A 20 -13.87 23.13 -1.30
C GLY A 20 -13.25 23.63 -0.01
N THR A 21 -13.11 22.76 1.01
CA THR A 21 -12.38 23.07 2.23
C THR A 21 -11.49 21.88 2.59
N GLY A 22 -10.29 21.86 2.01
CA GLY A 22 -9.05 21.49 2.70
C GLY A 22 -9.02 20.27 3.62
N TRP A 23 -9.76 19.20 3.34
CA TRP A 23 -9.46 17.88 3.87
C TRP A 23 -8.48 17.22 2.90
N TYR A 24 -7.19 17.42 3.13
CA TYR A 24 -6.23 16.39 2.75
C TYR A 24 -6.50 15.19 3.65
N CYS A 25 -7.49 14.36 3.30
CA CYS A 25 -7.53 13.01 3.84
C CYS A 25 -6.29 12.31 3.29
N CYS A 26 -5.31 12.04 4.16
CA CYS A 26 -4.30 11.02 3.89
C CYS A 26 -5.07 9.70 3.73
N VAL A 27 -5.35 9.32 2.49
CA VAL A 27 -5.98 8.02 2.19
C VAL A 27 -4.84 7.01 2.22
N ALA A 28 -4.73 6.27 3.31
CA ALA A 28 -3.93 5.05 3.31
C ALA A 28 -4.64 4.02 2.43
N GLU A 29 -3.88 3.37 1.55
CA GLU A 29 -4.39 2.33 0.67
C GLU A 29 -4.41 0.99 1.42
N GLN A 30 -5.44 0.19 1.16
CA GLN A 30 -5.61 -1.10 1.82
C GLN A 30 -5.02 -2.21 0.98
N GLY A 31 -4.32 -3.12 1.63
CA GLY A 31 -3.73 -4.28 0.98
C GLY A 31 -3.58 -5.46 1.90
N THR A 32 -2.79 -6.43 1.46
CA THR A 32 -2.38 -7.54 2.31
C THR A 32 -0.87 -7.72 2.26
N ALA A 33 -0.31 -8.18 3.38
CA ALA A 33 1.10 -8.55 3.46
C ALA A 33 1.23 -10.05 3.68
N THR A 34 2.20 -10.67 3.01
CA THR A 34 2.77 -11.97 3.36
C THR A 34 4.27 -11.80 3.62
N PHE A 35 5.00 -12.89 3.80
CA PHE A 35 6.45 -12.84 3.85
C PHE A 35 7.11 -14.02 3.14
N TYR A 36 8.36 -13.80 2.75
CA TYR A 36 9.24 -14.81 2.19
C TYR A 36 10.55 -14.89 2.99
N THR A 37 11.23 -16.01 2.83
CA THR A 37 12.48 -16.33 3.54
C THR A 37 13.63 -16.46 2.55
N PRO A 38 14.90 -16.40 3.00
CA PRO A 38 16.05 -16.52 2.13
C PRO A 38 16.01 -17.79 1.25
N PRO A 39 16.64 -17.76 0.06
CA PRO A 39 17.54 -16.70 -0.42
C PRO A 39 16.81 -15.46 -0.95
N TYR A 40 17.27 -14.26 -0.55
CA TYR A 40 16.73 -12.98 -1.02
C TYR A 40 17.38 -12.46 -2.31
N VAL A 41 18.42 -13.15 -2.78
CA VAL A 41 19.11 -12.89 -4.05
C VAL A 41 19.04 -14.13 -4.94
N PRO A 42 19.03 -13.98 -6.28
CA PRO A 42 18.94 -12.72 -7.00
C PRO A 42 17.55 -12.08 -6.87
N SER A 43 17.53 -10.78 -6.65
CA SER A 43 16.27 -10.02 -6.68
C SER A 43 15.99 -9.52 -8.09
N SER A 44 14.72 -9.26 -8.36
CA SER A 44 14.28 -8.69 -9.62
C SER A 44 14.85 -7.30 -9.82
N CYS A 45 14.95 -6.43 -8.79
CA CYS A 45 15.43 -5.06 -8.97
C CYS A 45 16.94 -4.96 -9.20
N TYR A 46 17.75 -5.64 -8.38
CA TYR A 46 19.20 -5.41 -8.30
C TYR A 46 20.04 -6.69 -8.43
N GLY A 47 19.43 -7.82 -8.77
CA GLY A 47 20.12 -9.08 -9.03
C GLY A 47 20.85 -9.60 -7.79
N ASN A 48 22.12 -9.96 -7.95
CA ASN A 48 22.93 -10.59 -6.89
C ASN A 48 23.60 -9.60 -5.92
N ASP A 49 23.29 -8.30 -5.99
CA ASP A 49 23.92 -7.30 -5.11
C ASP A 49 23.37 -7.42 -3.67
N PRO A 50 24.16 -7.87 -2.67
CA PRO A 50 23.70 -7.93 -1.29
C PRO A 50 23.55 -6.54 -0.65
N GLY A 51 24.15 -5.49 -1.21
CA GLY A 51 24.07 -4.11 -0.71
C GLY A 51 22.71 -3.44 -0.94
N GLN A 52 21.79 -4.11 -1.64
CA GLN A 52 20.47 -3.57 -1.94
C GLN A 52 19.53 -3.52 -0.73
N PHE A 53 19.78 -4.36 0.29
CA PHE A 53 18.91 -4.54 1.44
C PHE A 53 19.18 -3.48 2.53
N PRO A 54 18.14 -2.78 3.01
CA PRO A 54 18.28 -1.83 4.10
C PRO A 54 18.55 -2.53 5.44
N ALA A 55 18.94 -1.74 6.45
CA ALA A 55 19.14 -2.23 7.82
C ALA A 55 17.88 -2.91 8.37
N GLY A 56 18.08 -3.95 9.18
CA GLY A 56 16.97 -4.75 9.73
C GLY A 56 16.19 -5.55 8.69
N ASN A 57 16.72 -5.69 7.46
CA ASN A 57 16.04 -6.35 6.35
C ASN A 57 14.65 -5.76 6.05
N LEU A 58 14.46 -4.45 6.23
CA LEU A 58 13.17 -3.79 5.99
C LEU A 58 12.89 -3.59 4.48
N PHE A 59 12.58 -4.68 3.78
CA PHE A 59 12.31 -4.68 2.35
C PHE A 59 11.13 -5.58 1.98
N ALA A 60 10.66 -5.45 0.74
CA ALA A 60 9.57 -6.23 0.20
C ALA A 60 9.75 -6.54 -1.29
N ALA A 61 9.09 -7.60 -1.73
CA ALA A 61 8.76 -7.87 -3.12
C ALA A 61 7.38 -7.27 -3.44
N ALA A 62 7.30 -6.53 -4.54
CA ALA A 62 6.06 -5.90 -4.99
C ALA A 62 5.23 -6.88 -5.84
N SER A 63 3.93 -7.00 -5.55
CA SER A 63 2.98 -7.68 -6.45
C SER A 63 2.75 -6.87 -7.73
N ASP A 64 2.00 -7.44 -8.71
CA ASP A 64 1.60 -6.75 -9.94
C ASP A 64 0.93 -5.39 -9.71
N ALA A 65 0.20 -5.23 -8.59
CA ALA A 65 -0.46 -3.97 -8.23
C ALA A 65 0.53 -2.84 -7.93
N ILE A 66 1.73 -3.18 -7.44
CA ILE A 66 2.75 -2.22 -7.03
C ILE A 66 3.90 -2.15 -8.04
N TRP A 67 4.24 -3.27 -8.69
CA TRP A 67 5.48 -3.47 -9.44
C TRP A 67 5.75 -2.42 -10.54
N ASP A 68 4.69 -1.95 -11.20
CA ASP A 68 4.73 -0.85 -12.17
C ASP A 68 5.85 -1.02 -13.21
N ASN A 69 5.94 -2.21 -13.81
CA ASN A 69 6.98 -2.58 -14.78
C ASN A 69 8.40 -2.23 -14.30
N ARG A 70 8.75 -2.61 -13.06
CA ARG A 70 10.03 -2.34 -12.38
C ARG A 70 10.22 -0.89 -11.91
N ALA A 71 9.30 0.03 -12.21
CA ALA A 71 9.42 1.42 -11.73
C ALA A 71 9.23 1.54 -10.20
N ALA A 72 8.73 0.49 -9.54
CA ALA A 72 8.65 0.41 -8.09
C ALA A 72 9.99 0.18 -7.39
N CYS A 73 11.02 -0.29 -8.09
CA CYS A 73 12.32 -0.60 -7.47
C CYS A 73 12.89 0.61 -6.73
N GLY A 74 13.21 0.42 -5.45
CA GLY A 74 13.74 1.47 -4.58
C GLY A 74 12.70 2.42 -3.99
N ARG A 75 11.42 2.36 -4.42
CA ARG A 75 10.32 3.06 -3.73
C ARG A 75 10.21 2.53 -2.31
N GLN A 76 9.79 3.41 -1.41
CA GLN A 76 9.55 3.08 -0.01
C GLN A 76 8.07 3.22 0.30
N TYR A 77 7.56 2.30 1.11
CA TYR A 77 6.18 2.30 1.58
C TYR A 77 6.16 2.21 3.09
N ARG A 78 5.34 3.05 3.73
CA ARG A 78 4.99 2.86 5.14
C ARG A 78 3.91 1.79 5.20
N ILE A 79 4.09 0.77 6.02
CA ILE A 79 3.15 -0.35 6.16
C ILE A 79 2.78 -0.53 7.63
N SER A 80 1.48 -0.73 7.88
CA SER A 80 0.94 -1.07 9.21
C SER A 80 -0.05 -2.23 9.13
N CYS A 81 -0.01 -3.15 10.11
CA CYS A 81 -0.97 -4.25 10.20
C CYS A 81 -2.30 -3.75 10.77
N THR A 82 -3.40 -4.10 10.12
CA THR A 82 -4.75 -3.65 10.54
C THR A 82 -5.60 -4.78 11.09
N SER A 83 -5.51 -5.99 10.53
CA SER A 83 -6.31 -7.14 11.01
C SER A 83 -5.80 -8.49 10.50
N ALA A 84 -6.33 -9.56 11.10
CA ALA A 84 -6.10 -10.93 10.66
C ALA A 84 -6.78 -11.26 9.33
N THR A 85 -6.23 -12.22 8.58
CA THR A 85 -6.92 -12.84 7.43
C THR A 85 -7.37 -14.27 7.69
N ASN A 86 -7.09 -14.84 8.87
CA ASN A 86 -7.45 -16.21 9.22
C ASN A 86 -7.88 -16.33 10.69
N GLN A 87 -8.46 -17.48 11.05
CA GLN A 87 -8.95 -17.77 12.40
C GLN A 87 -7.90 -18.41 13.33
N GLY A 88 -6.76 -18.85 12.81
CA GLY A 88 -5.70 -19.50 13.59
C GLY A 88 -4.96 -18.52 14.49
N VAL A 89 -4.76 -17.29 14.01
CA VAL A 89 -4.15 -16.19 14.77
C VAL A 89 -5.08 -14.98 14.74
N PRO A 90 -6.02 -14.85 15.71
CA PRO A 90 -7.09 -13.85 15.63
C PRO A 90 -6.63 -12.41 15.90
N MET A 91 -5.48 -12.21 16.57
CA MET A 91 -4.90 -10.89 16.84
C MET A 91 -3.42 -10.86 16.44
N PRO A 92 -3.11 -10.89 15.13
CA PRO A 92 -1.74 -11.02 14.67
C PRO A 92 -0.98 -9.69 14.69
N CYS A 93 -1.67 -8.55 14.66
CA CYS A 93 -1.03 -7.25 14.49
C CYS A 93 -0.29 -6.78 15.73
N LYS A 94 0.93 -6.27 15.50
CA LYS A 94 1.71 -5.49 16.47
C LYS A 94 1.42 -4.01 16.27
N SER A 95 1.68 -3.21 17.31
CA SER A 95 1.48 -1.76 17.25
C SER A 95 2.56 -1.07 16.42
N GLY A 96 2.16 -0.14 15.54
CA GLY A 96 3.07 0.74 14.83
C GLY A 96 3.07 0.54 13.31
N SER A 97 4.07 1.14 12.67
CA SER A 97 4.31 0.99 11.23
C SER A 97 5.81 0.89 10.97
N ILE A 98 6.16 0.23 9.87
CA ILE A 98 7.53 0.17 9.36
C ILE A 98 7.61 0.84 7.99
N VAL A 99 8.80 1.21 7.57
CA VAL A 99 9.05 1.67 6.20
C VAL A 99 9.89 0.61 5.50
N VAL A 100 9.37 0.06 4.41
CA VAL A 100 10.05 -0.97 3.62
C VAL A 100 10.46 -0.45 2.26
N LYS A 101 11.60 -0.91 1.76
CA LYS A 101 12.06 -0.64 0.38
C LYS A 101 11.65 -1.78 -0.55
N ILE A 102 11.13 -1.45 -1.74
CA ILE A 102 10.91 -2.46 -2.78
C ILE A 102 12.25 -2.86 -3.40
N VAL A 103 12.57 -4.15 -3.30
CA VAL A 103 13.81 -4.72 -3.83
C VAL A 103 13.57 -5.89 -4.78
N ASP A 104 12.35 -6.43 -4.84
CA ASP A 104 12.04 -7.59 -5.66
C ASP A 104 10.62 -7.50 -6.26
N TYR A 105 10.30 -8.46 -7.13
CA TYR A 105 9.02 -8.64 -7.77
C TYR A 105 8.43 -9.98 -7.36
N CYS A 106 7.18 -9.94 -6.91
CA CYS A 106 6.37 -11.10 -6.64
C CYS A 106 5.39 -11.26 -7.82
N PRO A 107 5.61 -12.24 -8.72
CA PRO A 107 4.85 -12.37 -9.95
C PRO A 107 3.40 -12.81 -9.73
N SER A 108 2.68 -13.06 -10.83
CA SER A 108 1.31 -13.53 -10.80
C SER A 108 1.14 -14.74 -9.87
N GLY A 109 0.19 -14.64 -8.95
CA GLY A 109 0.04 -15.57 -7.82
C GLY A 109 0.65 -15.08 -6.52
N CYS A 110 1.16 -13.84 -6.47
CA CYS A 110 1.57 -13.23 -5.22
C CYS A 110 0.46 -13.32 -4.16
N ARG A 111 0.83 -13.77 -2.96
CA ARG A 111 -0.13 -14.03 -1.90
C ARG A 111 -0.52 -12.77 -1.12
N GLY A 112 0.13 -11.64 -1.41
CA GLY A 112 -0.17 -10.33 -0.85
C GLY A 112 0.08 -9.20 -1.85
N THR A 113 -0.32 -7.98 -1.47
CA THR A 113 0.06 -6.74 -2.17
C THR A 113 1.56 -6.50 -2.05
N PHE A 114 2.11 -6.77 -0.87
CA PHE A 114 3.54 -6.82 -0.57
C PHE A 114 3.88 -8.19 0.00
N ASP A 115 4.96 -8.80 -0.50
CA ASP A 115 5.59 -9.95 0.15
C ASP A 115 6.81 -9.40 0.90
N LEU A 116 6.74 -9.32 2.23
CA LEU A 116 7.77 -8.69 3.06
C LEU A 116 8.93 -9.66 3.29
N SER A 117 10.09 -9.14 3.69
CA SER A 117 11.09 -9.99 4.33
C SER A 117 10.51 -10.58 5.63
N ALA A 118 11.05 -11.72 6.07
CA ALA A 118 10.63 -12.33 7.34
C ALA A 118 10.77 -11.38 8.53
N ASP A 119 11.85 -10.59 8.58
CA ASP A 119 12.09 -9.61 9.65
C ASP A 119 11.08 -8.46 9.62
N ALA A 120 10.82 -7.90 8.42
CA ALA A 120 9.84 -6.83 8.24
C ALA A 120 8.42 -7.27 8.61
N PHE A 121 8.02 -8.49 8.24
CA PHE A 121 6.72 -9.02 8.63
C PHE A 121 6.63 -9.22 10.14
N ALA A 122 7.68 -9.78 10.75
CA ALA A 122 7.74 -9.99 12.19
C ALA A 122 7.68 -8.68 12.99
N ASP A 123 8.09 -7.55 12.42
CA ASP A 123 7.97 -6.24 13.09
C ASP A 123 6.52 -5.73 13.18
N ILE A 124 5.65 -6.07 12.21
CA ILE A 124 4.26 -5.60 12.19
C ILE A 124 3.22 -6.66 12.58
N ALA A 125 3.57 -7.94 12.53
CA ALA A 125 2.62 -9.03 12.76
C ALA A 125 3.29 -10.30 13.32
N ASP A 126 2.46 -11.19 13.86
CA ASP A 126 2.83 -12.56 14.22
C ASP A 126 3.07 -13.40 12.95
N PRO A 127 4.29 -13.94 12.73
CA PRO A 127 4.60 -14.78 11.57
C PRO A 127 3.69 -16.01 11.42
N ASP A 128 3.14 -16.54 12.50
CA ASP A 128 2.23 -17.70 12.43
C ASP A 128 0.91 -17.38 11.71
N ALA A 129 0.57 -16.09 11.58
CA ALA A 129 -0.57 -15.68 10.78
C ALA A 129 -0.36 -15.93 9.29
N GLY A 130 0.89 -15.87 8.81
CA GLY A 130 1.29 -16.06 7.40
C GLY A 130 0.79 -14.99 6.41
N LYS A 131 -0.34 -14.35 6.70
CA LYS A 131 -0.95 -13.26 5.93
C LYS A 131 -1.76 -12.34 6.85
N VAL A 132 -1.66 -11.04 6.62
CA VAL A 132 -2.42 -10.01 7.36
C VAL A 132 -2.97 -8.95 6.41
N ASN A 133 -4.04 -8.28 6.82
CA ASN A 133 -4.49 -7.05 6.17
C ASN A 133 -3.60 -5.89 6.65
N ILE A 134 -3.30 -4.98 5.74
CA ILE A 134 -2.43 -3.83 6.00
C ILE A 134 -3.02 -2.54 5.41
N ASP A 135 -2.61 -1.43 5.99
CA ASP A 135 -2.67 -0.11 5.37
C ASP A 135 -1.26 0.29 4.91
N TYR A 136 -1.16 0.92 3.74
CA TYR A 136 0.09 1.42 3.19
C TYR A 136 -0.03 2.77 2.49
N GLU A 137 1.09 3.49 2.42
CA GLU A 137 1.25 4.79 1.76
C GLU A 137 2.67 5.00 1.24
#